data_AF-A0A645DMS3-F1
#
_entry.id   AF-A0A645DMS3-F1
#
_cell.length_a   1.000
_cell.length_b   1.000
_cell.length_c   1.000
_cell.angle_alpha   90.00
_cell.angle_beta   90.00
_cell.angle_gamma   90.00
#
_symmetry.space_group_name_H-M   'P 1'
#
loop_
_entity.id
_entity.type
_entity.pdbx_description
1 polymer ?
#
loop_
_entity_poly.entity_id
_entity_poly.type
_entity_poly.pdbx_seq_one_letter_code
_entity_poly.pdbx_strand_id
1 'polypeptide(L)'
;MLLQSDETEMRLLPALSSEWSEGSVSGLKARGNFEVSLHWSEQMLKDASIRSNSGKYCRVITNQPMELKGHGLRSVSVGNGFYLIEFQTVKGSTYVLRWT
;
A
#
# COMPACT_ATOMS: atom_id res chain seq x y z
N MET A 1 -3.07 6.41 12.23
CA MET A 1 -2.46 5.07 11.99
C MET A 1 -2.00 4.99 10.54
N LEU A 2 -0.73 4.65 10.30
CA LEU A 2 -0.11 4.70 8.96
C LEU A 2 -0.10 3.35 8.24
N LEU A 3 0.09 2.25 8.98
CA LEU A 3 0.18 0.89 8.42
C LEU A 3 -0.41 -0.10 9.44
N GLN A 4 -1.20 -1.04 8.93
CA GLN A 4 -1.62 -2.24 9.66
C GLN A 4 -1.33 -3.45 8.76
N SER A 5 -0.88 -4.56 9.32
CA SER A 5 -0.66 -5.79 8.54
C SER A 5 -0.95 -7.03 9.38
N ASP A 6 -1.62 -8.01 8.80
CA ASP A 6 -1.79 -9.37 9.33
C ASP A 6 -1.05 -10.39 8.46
N GLU A 7 -1.31 -11.69 8.64
CA GLU A 7 -0.63 -12.76 7.92
C GLU A 7 -0.98 -12.81 6.42
N THR A 8 -2.07 -12.17 6.00
CA THR A 8 -2.64 -12.25 4.66
C THR A 8 -2.59 -10.94 3.89
N GLU A 9 -2.66 -9.80 4.57
CA GLU A 9 -2.76 -8.49 3.93
C GLU A 9 -2.12 -7.36 4.73
N MET A 10 -1.84 -6.25 4.03
CA MET A 10 -1.51 -4.98 4.65
C MET A 10 -2.46 -3.87 4.22
N ARG A 11 -2.79 -2.99 5.16
CA ARG A 11 -3.69 -1.85 4.99
C ARG A 11 -2.89 -0.57 5.12
N LEU A 12 -2.95 0.27 4.09
CA LEU A 12 -2.22 1.54 4.02
C LEU A 12 -3.13 2.69 4.46
N LEU A 13 -2.62 3.55 5.34
CA LEU A 13 -3.35 4.68 5.94
C LEU A 13 -4.75 4.30 6.46
N PRO A 14 -4.91 3.18 7.20
CA PRO A 14 -6.22 2.66 7.57
C PRO A 14 -7.03 3.62 8.46
N ALA A 15 -6.35 4.53 9.18
CA ALA A 15 -6.97 5.54 10.02
C ALA A 15 -6.03 6.75 10.15
N LEU A 16 -5.71 7.42 9.03
CA LEU A 16 -4.93 8.65 9.06
C LEU A 16 -5.69 9.75 9.83
N SER A 17 -5.01 10.45 10.75
CA SER A 17 -5.63 11.57 11.47
C SER A 17 -5.86 12.75 10.53
N SER A 18 -6.95 13.50 10.74
CA SER A 18 -7.21 14.73 9.99
C SER A 18 -6.13 15.80 10.19
N GLU A 19 -5.39 15.73 11.30
CA GLU A 19 -4.27 16.64 11.61
C GLU A 19 -3.05 16.41 10.72
N TRP A 20 -2.94 15.25 10.05
CA TRP A 20 -1.84 14.91 9.15
C TRP A 20 -2.29 15.05 7.70
N SER A 21 -2.57 16.28 7.28
CA SER A 21 -3.04 16.59 5.92
C SER A 21 -2.05 16.13 4.85
N GLU A 22 -0.75 16.23 5.12
CA GLU A 22 0.32 15.81 4.23
C GLU A 22 1.47 15.20 5.01
N GLY A 23 2.26 14.38 4.34
CA GLY A 23 3.45 13.80 4.93
C GLY A 23 3.95 12.57 4.20
N SER A 24 5.02 12.01 4.75
CA SER A 24 5.60 10.77 4.27
C SER A 24 6.18 9.98 5.43
N VAL A 25 6.30 8.68 5.21
CA VAL A 25 6.96 7.75 6.12
C VAL A 25 7.67 6.69 5.28
N SER A 26 8.84 6.25 5.73
CA SER A 26 9.65 5.26 5.03
C SER A 26 10.19 4.21 5.99
N GLY A 27 10.42 3.00 5.48
CA GLY A 27 11.07 1.92 6.24
C GLY A 27 10.12 1.18 7.20
N LEU A 28 8.81 1.39 7.08
CA LEU A 28 7.83 0.60 7.84
C LEU A 28 7.94 -0.86 7.45
N LYS A 29 7.81 -1.77 8.42
CA LYS A 29 7.84 -3.21 8.17
C LYS A 29 6.42 -3.77 8.27
N ALA A 30 6.02 -4.53 7.26
CA ALA A 30 4.79 -5.31 7.27
C ALA A 30 5.09 -6.81 7.36
N ARG A 31 4.13 -7.57 7.89
CA ARG A 31 4.18 -9.04 7.88
C ARG A 31 4.41 -9.57 6.47
N GLY A 32 5.10 -10.71 6.38
CA GLY A 32 5.61 -11.21 5.09
C GLY A 32 6.96 -10.63 4.68
N ASN A 33 7.60 -9.82 5.52
CA ASN A 33 8.90 -9.17 5.27
C ASN A 33 8.85 -8.18 4.11
N PHE A 34 7.79 -7.38 4.07
CA PHE A 34 7.71 -6.21 3.19
C PHE A 34 8.23 -4.98 3.92
N GLU A 35 8.89 -4.11 3.17
CA GLU A 35 9.23 -2.76 3.61
C GLU A 35 8.39 -1.77 2.82
N VAL A 36 7.78 -0.82 3.53
CA VAL A 36 6.76 0.07 3.00
C VAL A 36 7.16 1.52 3.24
N SER A 37 7.04 2.32 2.19
CA SER A 37 7.08 3.78 2.26
C SER A 37 5.78 4.34 1.71
N LEU A 38 5.25 5.37 2.36
CA LEU A 38 3.99 6.02 2.02
C LEU A 38 4.21 7.51 1.87
N HIS A 39 3.50 8.11 0.91
CA HIS A 39 3.40 9.55 0.75
C HIS A 39 1.94 9.93 0.54
N TRP A 40 1.48 10.93 1.28
CA TRP A 40 0.10 11.40 1.24
C TRP A 40 0.04 12.91 1.24
N SER A 41 -1.04 13.43 0.65
CA SER A 41 -1.38 14.85 0.61
C SER A 41 -2.89 14.97 0.51
N GLU A 42 -3.45 16.02 1.10
CA GLU A 42 -4.91 16.19 1.26
C GLU A 42 -5.56 14.96 1.93
N GLN A 43 -4.85 14.34 2.89
CA GLN A 43 -5.25 13.12 3.61
C GLN A 43 -5.43 11.88 2.71
N MET A 44 -5.01 11.96 1.44
CA MET A 44 -5.12 10.89 0.44
C MET A 44 -3.76 10.31 0.12
N LEU A 45 -3.68 8.98 -0.01
CA LEU A 45 -2.45 8.30 -0.41
C LEU A 45 -2.11 8.72 -1.85
N LYS A 46 -0.94 9.32 -2.09
CA LYS A 46 -0.54 9.70 -3.46
C LYS A 46 0.28 8.57 -4.09
N ASP A 47 1.20 8.01 -3.31
CA ASP A 47 1.99 6.86 -3.72
C ASP A 47 2.43 6.00 -2.52
N ALA A 48 2.67 4.73 -2.81
CA ALA A 48 3.27 3.79 -1.88
C ALA A 48 4.35 2.97 -2.59
N SER A 49 5.50 2.82 -1.94
CA SER A 49 6.57 1.94 -2.39
C SER A 49 6.63 0.72 -1.48
N ILE A 50 6.60 -0.46 -2.09
CA ILE A 50 6.58 -1.75 -1.39
C ILE A 50 7.75 -2.57 -1.88
N ARG A 51 8.74 -2.77 -1.02
CA ARG A 51 9.86 -3.67 -1.29
C ARG A 51 9.56 -5.04 -0.69
N SER A 52 9.61 -6.08 -1.53
CA SER A 52 9.46 -7.47 -1.10
C SER A 52 10.82 -8.06 -0.73
N ASN A 53 11.06 -8.40 0.54
CA ASN A 53 12.31 -9.03 0.94
C ASN A 53 12.23 -10.57 1.00
N SER A 54 11.05 -11.14 0.77
CA SER A 54 10.81 -12.59 0.82
C SER A 54 10.27 -13.19 -0.48
N GLY A 55 9.76 -12.38 -1.42
CA GLY A 55 9.08 -12.88 -2.62
C GLY A 55 7.68 -13.44 -2.36
N LYS A 56 7.09 -13.17 -1.19
CA LYS A 56 5.73 -13.61 -0.87
C LYS A 56 4.68 -12.90 -1.73
N TYR A 57 3.51 -13.50 -1.84
CA TYR A 57 2.35 -12.86 -2.45
C TYR A 57 1.98 -11.58 -1.69
N CYS A 58 1.70 -10.50 -2.41
CA CYS A 58 1.41 -9.20 -1.81
C CYS A 58 -0.07 -8.88 -2.00
N ARG A 59 -0.77 -8.57 -0.90
CA ARG A 59 -2.16 -8.11 -0.88
C ARG A 59 -2.23 -6.79 -0.11
N VAL A 60 -2.74 -5.76 -0.77
CA VAL A 60 -2.76 -4.40 -0.24
C VAL A 60 -4.17 -3.85 -0.28
N ILE A 61 -4.65 -3.39 0.87
CA ILE A 61 -5.91 -2.68 0.99
C ILE A 61 -5.65 -1.20 1.19
N THR A 62 -6.45 -0.39 0.49
CA THR A 62 -6.44 1.07 0.54
C THR A 62 -7.87 1.60 0.57
N ASN A 63 -8.04 2.86 0.97
CA ASN A 63 -9.35 3.53 1.04
C ASN A 63 -9.72 4.25 -0.28
N GLN A 64 -8.98 3.97 -1.35
CA GLN A 64 -9.08 4.66 -2.64
C GLN A 64 -8.54 3.77 -3.77
N PRO A 65 -8.94 4.00 -5.03
CA PRO A 65 -8.37 3.30 -6.17
C PRO A 65 -6.87 3.53 -6.31
N MET A 66 -6.14 2.47 -6.67
CA MET A 66 -4.68 2.50 -6.86
C MET A 66 -4.31 1.64 -8.07
N GLU A 67 -3.23 2.01 -8.74
CA GLU A 67 -2.64 1.23 -9.83
C GLU A 67 -1.19 0.88 -9.51
N LEU A 68 -0.79 -0.34 -9.85
CA LEU A 68 0.59 -0.78 -9.84
C LEU A 68 1.30 -0.24 -11.08
N LYS A 69 2.18 0.75 -10.86
CA LYS A 69 2.88 1.48 -11.92
C LYS A 69 3.66 0.54 -12.83
N GLY A 70 3.39 0.62 -14.14
CA GLY A 70 4.12 -0.15 -15.16
C GLY A 70 3.64 -1.59 -15.34
N HIS A 71 2.56 -1.99 -14.64
CA HIS A 71 1.99 -3.33 -14.74
C HIS A 71 0.56 -3.34 -15.29
N GLY A 72 -0.09 -2.18 -15.46
CA GLY A 72 -1.49 -2.08 -15.90
C GLY A 72 -2.49 -2.73 -14.94
N LEU A 73 -2.04 -3.09 -13.73
CA LEU A 73 -2.85 -3.74 -12.71
C LEU A 73 -3.47 -2.69 -11.80
N ARG A 74 -4.79 -2.67 -11.72
CA ARG A 74 -5.57 -1.75 -10.88
C ARG A 74 -6.22 -2.47 -9.72
N SER A 75 -6.42 -1.75 -8.63
CA SER A 75 -7.19 -2.25 -7.50
C SER A 75 -8.66 -2.44 -7.87
N VAL A 76 -9.30 -3.40 -7.23
CA VAL A 76 -10.73 -3.68 -7.35
C VAL A 76 -11.44 -3.25 -6.07
N SER A 77 -12.64 -2.68 -6.19
CA SER A 77 -13.45 -2.35 -5.01
C SER A 77 -13.91 -3.65 -4.34
N VAL A 78 -13.76 -3.71 -3.01
CA VAL A 78 -14.19 -4.85 -2.18
C VAL A 78 -15.32 -4.47 -1.21
N GLY A 79 -16.00 -3.34 -1.47
CA GLY A 79 -17.06 -2.80 -0.64
C GLY A 79 -16.57 -1.91 0.50
N ASN A 80 -17.51 -1.19 1.14
CA ASN A 80 -17.25 -0.30 2.29
C ASN A 80 -16.16 0.76 2.06
N GLY A 81 -15.98 1.22 0.81
CA GLY A 81 -14.95 2.21 0.46
C GLY A 81 -13.52 1.64 0.38
N PHE A 82 -13.34 0.32 0.48
CA PHE A 82 -12.03 -0.31 0.38
C PHE A 82 -11.74 -0.85 -1.02
N TYR A 83 -10.46 -0.86 -1.36
CA TYR A 83 -9.93 -1.36 -2.62
C TYR A 83 -8.76 -2.31 -2.36
N LEU A 84 -8.77 -3.45 -3.05
CA LEU A 84 -7.73 -4.47 -2.98
C LEU A 84 -6.90 -4.47 -4.26
N ILE A 85 -5.58 -4.45 -4.12
CA ILE A 85 -4.65 -4.84 -5.19
C ILE A 85 -3.78 -5.99 -4.71
N GLU A 86 -3.59 -6.97 -5.58
CA GLU A 86 -2.85 -8.17 -5.26
C GLU A 86 -1.97 -8.64 -6.41
N PHE A 87 -0.75 -9.06 -6.11
CA PHE A 87 0.24 -9.43 -7.12
C PHE A 87 1.34 -10.34 -6.55
N GLN A 88 1.91 -11.17 -7.43
CA GLN A 88 3.12 -11.92 -7.11
C GLN A 88 4.31 -10.98 -7.01
N THR A 89 5.23 -11.26 -6.08
CA THR A 89 6.45 -10.46 -5.92
C THR A 89 7.70 -11.29 -6.12
N VAL A 90 8.77 -10.62 -6.51
CA VAL A 90 10.12 -11.17 -6.57
C VAL A 90 10.92 -10.62 -5.40
N LYS A 91 11.68 -11.50 -4.74
CA LYS A 91 12.55 -11.10 -3.63
C LYS A 91 13.56 -10.04 -4.10
N GLY A 92 13.63 -8.95 -3.35
CA GLY A 92 14.48 -7.80 -3.61
C GLY A 92 13.84 -6.72 -4.49
N SER A 93 12.71 -7.02 -5.15
CA SER A 93 12.05 -6.07 -6.03
C SER A 93 11.16 -5.09 -5.27
N THR A 94 10.99 -3.90 -5.87
CA THR A 94 10.17 -2.81 -5.35
C THR A 94 9.03 -2.51 -6.31
N TYR A 95 7.84 -2.34 -5.75
CA TYR A 95 6.58 -2.15 -6.44
C TYR A 95 5.99 -0.80 -6.02
N VAL A 96 5.52 0.00 -6.98
CA VAL A 96 5.01 1.34 -6.72
C VAL A 96 3.52 1.39 -7.04
N LEU A 97 2.72 1.67 -6.03
CA LEU A 97 1.30 1.98 -6.16
C LEU A 97 1.13 3.48 -6.35
N ARG A 98 0.29 3.91 -7.30
CA ARG A 98 -0.09 5.30 -7.51
C ARG A 98 -1.60 5.47 -7.56
N TRP A 99 -2.06 6.60 -7.06
CA TRP A 99 -3.45 6.99 -7.20
C TRP A 99 -3.82 7.16 -8.69
N THR A 100 -5.05 6.77 -9.05
CA THR A 100 -5.64 6.88 -10.40
C THR A 100 -6.88 7.74 -10.39
#